data_AF-A0AAI9WM46-F1
#
_entry.id   AF-A0AAI9WM46-F1
#
_cell.length_a   1.000
_cell.length_b   1.000
_cell.length_c   1.000
_cell.angle_alpha   90.00
_cell.angle_beta   90.00
_cell.angle_gamma   90.00
#
_symmetry.space_group_name_H-M   'P 1'
#
loop_
_entity.id
_entity.type
_entity.pdbx_description
1 polymer ?
#
loop_
_entity_poly.entity_id
_entity_poly.type
_entity_poly.pdbx_seq_one_letter_code
_entity_poly.pdbx_strand_id
1 'polypeptide(L)' 'MLPVNNVGLGFTYRAGDNYSFFVDAERPFGDDIGNSWELNAGFRWLF' A
#
# COMPACT_ATOMS: atom_id res chain seq x y z
N MET A 1 -24.71 1.55 2.19
CA MET A 1 -23.30 1.14 2.24
C MET A 1 -22.54 2.33 2.82
N LEU A 2 -21.93 2.19 4.00
CA LEU A 2 -21.15 3.29 4.60
C LEU A 2 -19.80 3.41 3.87
N PRO A 3 -19.28 4.62 3.65
CA PRO A 3 -17.96 4.80 3.06
C PRO A 3 -16.89 4.20 3.98
N VAL A 4 -16.10 3.27 3.46
CA VAL A 4 -14.89 2.79 4.15
C VAL A 4 -13.83 3.87 3.94
N ASN A 5 -13.43 4.54 5.02
CA ASN A 5 -12.32 5.48 4.97
C ASN A 5 -11.03 4.69 5.16
N ASN A 6 -10.09 4.75 4.22
CA ASN A 6 -8.77 4.13 4.35
C ASN A 6 -7.75 5.24 4.64
N VAL A 7 -6.87 5.04 5.63
CA VAL A 7 -5.67 5.89 5.82
C VAL A 7 -4.45 5.02 5.62
N GLY A 8 -3.51 5.50 4.80
CA GLY A 8 -2.28 4.79 4.50
C GLY A 8 -1.11 5.74 4.25
N LEU A 9 0.09 5.19 4.43
CA LEU A 9 1.36 5.86 4.13
C LEU A 9 2.17 4.92 3.24
N GLY A 10 2.70 5.45 2.14
CA GLY A 10 3.48 4.67 1.19
C GLY A 10 4.72 5.41 0.73
N PHE A 11 5.76 4.63 0.44
CA PHE A 11 6.99 5.09 -0.19
C PHE A 11 7.22 4.31 -1.48
N THR A 12 7.44 5.02 -2.57
CA THR A 12 7.85 4.42 -3.85
C THR A 12 9.21 4.98 -4.21
N TYR A 13 10.18 4.07 -4.41
CA TYR A 13 11.48 4.41 -4.93
C TYR A 13 11.59 3.94 -6.37
N ARG A 14 11.65 4.91 -7.27
CA ARG A 14 12.05 4.65 -8.64
C ARG A 14 13.55 4.77 -8.72
N ALA A 15 14.17 3.68 -9.10
CA ALA A 15 15.60 3.66 -9.29
C ALA A 15 15.76 3.45 -10.80
N GLY A 16 16.23 4.48 -11.51
CA GLY A 16 16.30 4.47 -12.98
C GLY A 16 14.97 4.26 -13.72
N ASP A 17 15.07 4.02 -15.03
CA ASP A 17 13.87 3.95 -15.88
C ASP A 17 13.16 2.59 -15.79
N ASN A 18 13.89 1.53 -15.48
CA ASN A 18 13.42 0.14 -15.64
C ASN A 18 13.10 -0.58 -14.32
N TYR A 19 13.40 0.02 -13.17
CA TYR A 19 13.26 -0.62 -11.88
C TYR A 19 12.54 0.29 -10.87
N SER A 20 11.58 -0.27 -10.15
CA SER A 20 10.88 0.45 -9.09
C SER A 20 10.51 -0.47 -7.96
N PHE A 21 10.58 0.06 -6.75
CA PHE A 21 10.24 -0.59 -5.50
C PHE A 21 9.14 0.23 -4.82
N PHE A 22 8.19 -0.44 -4.21
CA PHE A 22 7.16 0.21 -3.41
C PHE A 22 6.97 -0.54 -2.09
N VAL A 23 6.65 0.24 -1.07
CA VAL A 23 6.19 -0.24 0.23
C VAL A 23 5.06 0.67 0.67
N ASP A 24 3.93 0.08 1.01
CA ASP A 24 2.77 0.79 1.55
C ASP A 24 2.22 0.09 2.78
N ALA A 25 1.71 0.90 3.69
CA ALA A 25 1.01 0.46 4.88
C ALA A 25 -0.36 1.12 4.90
N GLU A 26 -1.41 0.33 4.83
CA GLU A 26 -2.79 0.81 4.78
C GLU A 26 -3.59 0.27 5.97
N ARG A 27 -4.54 1.08 6.44
CA ARG A 27 -5.51 0.67 7.45
C ARG A 27 -6.92 1.02 6.98
N PRO A 28 -7.78 0.01 6.78
CA PRO A 28 -9.19 0.23 6.53
C PRO A 28 -9.93 0.59 7.83
N PHE A 29 -10.72 1.67 7.80
CA PHE A 29 -11.67 2.01 8.86
C PHE A 29 -13.07 1.59 8.40
N GLY A 30 -13.36 0.30 8.57
CA GLY A 30 -14.65 -0.31 8.28
C GLY A 30 -14.96 -1.36 9.34
N ASP A 31 -16.16 -1.29 9.89
CA ASP A 31 -16.64 -2.11 11.01
C ASP A 31 -16.47 -3.62 10.73
N ASP A 32 -16.01 -4.34 11.76
CA ASP A 32 -15.88 -5.80 11.84
C ASP A 32 -14.85 -6.50 10.94
N ILE A 33 -13.58 -6.50 11.40
CA ILE A 33 -12.63 -7.63 11.51
C ILE A 33 -11.23 -7.03 11.67
N GLY A 34 -10.77 -6.91 12.92
CA GLY A 34 -9.35 -6.75 13.25
C GLY A 34 -8.70 -5.41 12.89
N ASN A 35 -8.22 -4.69 13.90
CA ASN A 35 -7.32 -3.53 13.76
C ASN A 35 -5.93 -3.93 13.21
N SER A 36 -5.86 -4.54 12.03
CA SER A 36 -4.62 -4.97 11.41
C SER A 36 -4.17 -3.94 10.38
N TRP A 37 -2.90 -3.56 10.45
CA TRP A 37 -2.25 -2.85 9.36
C TRP A 37 -1.96 -3.85 8.24
N GLU A 38 -2.35 -3.50 7.02
CA GLU A 38 -1.95 -4.24 5.84
C GLU A 38 -0.63 -3.63 5.33
N LEU A 39 0.39 -4.47 5.20
CA LEU A 39 1.69 -4.07 4.65
C LEU A 39 1.83 -4.70 3.27
N ASN A 40 1.88 -3.87 2.23
CA ASN A 40 2.19 -4.33 0.88
C ASN A 40 3.59 -3.85 0.49
N ALA A 41 4.32 -4.73 -0.18
CA ALA A 41 5.62 -4.41 -0.73
C ALA A 41 5.77 -5.11 -2.07
N GLY A 42 6.45 -4.47 -3.01
CA GLY A 42 6.68 -5.08 -4.30
C GLY A 42 7.78 -4.43 -5.11
N PHE A 43 8.11 -5.15 -6.17
CA PHE A 43 9.16 -4.80 -7.11
C PHE A 43 8.60 -4.93 -8.52
N ARG A 44 8.92 -3.93 -9.35
CA ARG A 44 8.56 -3.93 -10.76
C ARG A 44 9.82 -3.74 -11.59
N TRP A 45 10.00 -4.66 -12.53
CA TRP A 45 10.99 -4.60 -13.59
C TRP A 45 10.28 -4.48 -14.94
N LEU A 46 10.71 -3.53 -15.76
CA LEU A 46 10.20 -3.32 -17.12
C LEU A 46 11.29 -3.76 -18.13
N PHE A 47 10.92 -4.61 -19.08
CA PHE A 47 11.76 -5.08 -20.19
C PHE A 47 11.67 -4.14 -21.39
#